data_AF-E8LB97-F1
#
_entry.id   AF-E8LB97-F1
#
_cell.length_a   1.000
_cell.length_b   1.000
_cell.length_c   1.000
_cell.angle_alpha   90.00
_cell.angle_beta   90.00
_cell.angle_gamma   90.00
#
_symmetry.space_group_name_H-M   'P 1'
#
loop_
_entity.id
_entity.type
_entity.pdbx_description
1 polymer ?
#
loop_
_entity_poly.entity_id
_entity_poly.type
_entity_poly.pdbx_seq_one_letter_code
_entity_poly.pdbx_strand_id
1 'polypeptide(L)' 'MYAQLADNKVPSGITVIKPEDLAQIWYKPRDLSAYKKVIHIGDIHGCYKPLKEYLEEINPQNYYIFLGDYIDRGSENA' A
#
# COMPACT_ATOMS: atom_id res chain seq x y z
N MET A 1 -6.47 29.26 -22.97
CA MET A 1 -6.26 28.15 -22.00
C MET A 1 -7.11 28.29 -20.75
N TYR A 2 -6.96 29.34 -19.91
CA TYR A 2 -7.78 29.49 -18.69
C TYR A 2 -9.30 29.62 -18.98
N ALA A 3 -9.69 30.46 -19.96
CA ALA A 3 -11.09 30.60 -20.36
C ALA A 3 -11.70 29.30 -20.93
N GLN A 4 -10.90 28.50 -21.64
CA GLN A 4 -11.34 27.21 -22.20
C GLN A 4 -11.55 26.14 -21.12
N LEU A 5 -10.83 26.22 -19.99
CA LEU A 5 -11.03 25.32 -18.86
C LEU A 5 -12.28 25.69 -18.05
N ALA A 6 -12.67 26.97 -18.05
CA ALA A 6 -13.85 27.45 -17.34
C ALA A 6 -15.18 27.04 -18.02
N ASP A 7 -15.21 26.99 -19.36
CA ASP A 7 -16.43 26.68 -20.12
C ASP A 7 -16.70 25.16 -20.29
N ASN A 8 -15.70 24.32 -20.04
CA ASN A 8 -15.84 22.87 -20.16
C ASN A 8 -16.51 22.29 -18.90
N LYS A 9 -17.68 21.66 -19.09
CA LYS A 9 -18.35 20.91 -18.02
C LYS A 9 -17.49 19.72 -17.62
N VAL A 10 -17.32 19.54 -16.31
CA VAL A 10 -16.67 18.38 -15.75
C VAL A 10 -17.48 17.12 -16.13
N PRO A 11 -16.84 16.06 -16.68
CA PRO A 11 -17.50 14.80 -16.99
C PRO A 11 -18.24 14.21 -15.78
N SER A 12 -19.36 13.52 -16.02
CA SER A 12 -20.23 12.96 -14.97
C SER A 12 -19.57 11.92 -14.06
N GLY A 13 -18.43 11.34 -14.46
CA GLY A 13 -17.66 10.38 -13.66
C GLY A 13 -16.63 11.02 -12.72
N ILE A 14 -16.50 12.35 -12.71
CA ILE A 14 -15.50 13.05 -11.91
C ILE A 14 -16.17 13.79 -10.76
N THR A 15 -15.75 13.47 -9.54
CA THR A 15 -16.18 14.21 -8.34
C THR A 15 -15.30 15.45 -8.20
N VAL A 16 -15.91 16.64 -8.27
CA VAL A 16 -15.22 17.91 -8.00
C VAL A 16 -15.19 18.14 -6.50
N ILE A 17 -14.00 18.35 -5.95
CA ILE A 17 -13.80 18.63 -4.52
C ILE A 17 -13.34 20.07 -4.36
N LYS A 18 -13.82 20.76 -3.32
CA LYS A 18 -13.37 22.12 -3.00
C LYS A 18 -12.12 22.07 -2.10
N PRO A 19 -11.33 23.16 -2.03
CA PRO A 19 -10.17 23.22 -1.14
C PRO A 19 -10.49 22.87 0.33
N GLU A 20 -11.67 23.28 0.82
CA GLU A 20 -12.15 22.96 2.16
C GLU A 20 -12.46 21.47 2.38
N ASP A 21 -12.74 20.71 1.32
CA ASP A 21 -13.13 19.30 1.39
C ASP A 21 -11.96 18.33 1.16
N LEU A 22 -10.71 18.83 1.04
CA LEU A 22 -9.54 18.00 0.76
C LEU A 22 -9.32 16.86 1.77
N ALA A 23 -9.74 17.05 3.01
CA ALA A 23 -9.64 16.04 4.07
C ALA A 23 -10.34 14.70 3.71
N GLN A 24 -11.30 14.71 2.79
CA GLN A 24 -12.01 13.49 2.38
C GLN A 24 -11.16 12.53 1.53
N ILE A 25 -10.13 13.05 0.85
CA ILE A 25 -9.25 12.26 -0.02
C ILE A 25 -7.89 11.97 0.61
N TRP A 26 -7.61 12.53 1.79
CA TRP A 26 -6.34 12.31 2.46
C TRP A 26 -6.19 10.86 2.86
N TYR A 27 -4.99 10.33 2.65
CA TYR A 27 -4.61 9.04 3.18
C TYR A 27 -4.71 9.09 4.71
N LYS A 28 -5.56 8.24 5.27
CA LYS A 28 -5.69 8.06 6.72
C LYS A 28 -4.74 6.94 7.14
N PRO A 29 -3.68 7.24 7.92
CA PRO A 29 -2.77 6.20 8.37
C PRO A 29 -3.53 5.19 9.23
N ARG A 30 -3.19 3.91 9.08
CA ARG A 30 -3.70 2.87 9.97
C ARG A 30 -3.10 3.05 11.35
N ASP A 31 -3.93 2.93 12.38
CA ASP A 31 -3.44 2.82 13.75
C ASP A 31 -2.89 1.41 13.98
N LEU A 32 -1.58 1.32 14.22
CA LEU A 32 -0.85 0.08 14.48
C LEU A 32 -0.33 0.02 15.93
N SER A 33 -0.81 0.89 16.82
CA SER A 33 -0.33 1.02 18.20
C SER A 33 -0.52 -0.24 19.06
N ALA A 34 -1.47 -1.11 18.68
CA ALA A 34 -1.71 -2.39 19.36
C ALA A 34 -0.59 -3.43 19.14
N TYR A 35 0.27 -3.24 18.15
CA TYR A 35 1.36 -4.17 17.81
C TYR A 35 2.66 -3.76 18.49
N LYS A 36 3.46 -4.74 18.91
CA LYS A 36 4.79 -4.51 19.50
C LYS A 36 5.82 -4.03 18.47
N LYS A 37 5.69 -4.49 17.22
CA LYS A 37 6.58 -4.13 16.11
C LYS A 37 5.80 -4.05 14.81
N VAL A 38 6.26 -3.18 13.91
CA VAL A 38 5.85 -3.15 12.50
C VAL A 38 7.04 -3.58 11.66
N ILE A 39 6.90 -4.69 10.93
CA ILE A 39 7.96 -5.32 10.15
C ILE A 39 7.62 -5.13 8.67
N HIS A 40 8.51 -4.48 7.93
CA HIS A 40 8.37 -4.26 6.48
C HIS A 40 9.24 -5.27 5.75
N ILE A 41 8.63 -6.03 4.83
CA ILE A 41 9.28 -7.07 4.04
C ILE A 41 9.20 -6.63 2.57
N GLY A 42 10.37 -6.42 1.97
CA GLY A 42 10.52 -6.06 0.57
C GLY A 42 10.37 -7.25 -0.36
N ASP A 43 11.05 -7.17 -1.51
CA ASP A 43 11.02 -8.19 -2.56
C ASP A 43 11.34 -9.58 -2.01
N ILE A 44 10.49 -10.54 -2.38
CA ILE A 44 10.69 -11.96 -2.06
C ILE A 44 11.20 -12.69 -3.29
N HIS A 45 10.63 -12.36 -4.46
CA HIS A 45 10.98 -12.92 -5.76
C HIS A 45 11.14 -14.44 -5.71
N GLY A 46 10.14 -15.16 -5.17
CA GLY A 46 10.18 -16.62 -5.10
C GLY A 46 11.30 -17.22 -4.26
N CYS A 47 11.96 -16.45 -3.38
CA CYS A 47 12.94 -16.94 -2.41
C CYS A 47 12.22 -17.29 -1.09
N TYR A 48 11.51 -18.42 -1.07
CA TYR A 48 10.72 -18.85 0.08
C TYR A 48 11.57 -19.20 1.30
N LYS A 49 12.69 -19.91 1.11
CA LYS A 49 13.50 -20.42 2.22
C LYS A 49 14.06 -19.30 3.12
N PRO A 50 14.69 -18.23 2.60
CA PRO A 50 15.13 -17.10 3.42
C PRO A 50 13.98 -16.42 4.18
N LEU A 51 12.82 -16.26 3.54
CA LEU A 51 11.63 -15.69 4.18
C LEU A 51 11.15 -16.57 5.34
N LYS A 52 11.13 -17.89 5.15
CA LYS A 52 10.75 -18.85 6.19
C LYS A 52 11.73 -18.86 7.35
N GLU A 53 13.04 -18.84 7.07
CA GLU A 53 14.09 -18.78 8.09
C GLU A 53 14.01 -17.49 8.91
N TYR A 54 13.69 -16.35 8.27
CA TYR A 54 13.49 -15.09 8.99
C TYR A 54 12.23 -15.10 9.86
N LEU A 55 11.11 -15.61 9.32
CA LEU A 55 9.84 -15.56 10.01
C LEU A 55 9.73 -16.61 11.11
N GLU A 56 10.38 -17.77 10.95
CA GLU A 56 10.21 -18.98 11.78
C GLU A 56 8.71 -19.28 12.02
N GLU A 57 8.15 -18.73 13.10
CA GLU A 57 6.73 -18.67 13.39
C GLU A 57 6.20 -17.22 13.34
N ILE A 58 5.03 -17.03 12.72
CA ILE A 58 4.36 -15.73 12.70
C ILE A 58 4.01 -15.31 14.12
N ASN A 59 4.58 -14.19 14.57
CA ASN A 59 4.27 -13.64 15.88
C ASN A 59 3.04 -12.71 15.78
N PRO A 60 1.91 -13.04 16.43
CA PRO A 60 0.67 -12.26 16.33
C PRO A 60 0.76 -10.88 17.00
N GLN A 61 1.80 -10.63 17.82
CA GLN A 61 2.05 -9.32 18.41
C GLN A 61 2.76 -8.37 17.44
N ASN A 62 3.22 -8.85 16.28
CA ASN A 62 3.84 -8.03 15.25
C ASN A 62 2.84 -7.77 14.10
N TYR A 63 2.98 -6.61 13.46
CA TYR A 63 2.30 -6.30 12.21
C TYR A 63 3.28 -6.46 11.05
N TYR A 64 2.93 -7.26 10.04
CA TYR A 64 3.78 -7.51 8.88
C TYR A 64 3.23 -6.78 7.65
N ILE A 65 4.07 -6.01 6.97
CA ILE A 65 3.75 -5.28 5.75
C ILE A 65 4.63 -5.83 4.63
N PHE A 66 4.01 -6.48 3.67
CA PHE A 66 4.66 -6.97 2.46
C PHE A 66 4.52 -5.92 1.34
N LEU A 67 5.64 -5.57 0.71
CA LEU A 67 5.74 -4.41 -0.19
C LEU A 67 5.51 -4.76 -1.67
N GLY A 68 5.50 -6.04 -2.05
CA GLY A 68 5.31 -6.49 -3.42
C GLY A 68 6.36 -7.52 -3.85
N ASP A 69 6.45 -7.76 -5.16
CA ASP A 69 7.45 -8.63 -5.79
C ASP A 69 7.59 -9.99 -5.10
N TYR A 70 6.44 -10.68 -4.95
CA TYR A 70 6.36 -11.95 -4.24
C TYR A 70 6.96 -13.12 -5.03
N ILE A 71 6.77 -13.07 -6.35
CA ILE A 71 7.12 -14.14 -7.29
C ILE A 71 8.12 -13.63 -8.34
N ASP A 72 8.45 -14.52 -9.28
CA ASP A 72 9.43 -14.34 -10.34
C ASP A 72 10.89 -14.33 -9.85
N ARG A 73 11.83 -14.61 -10.75
CA ARG A 73 13.30 -14.65 -10.54
C ARG A 73 13.83 -15.75 -9.60
N GLY A 74 13.15 -16.08 -8.51
CA GLY A 74 13.57 -17.13 -7.57
C GLY A 74 13.23 -18.54 -8.01
N SER A 75 13.88 -19.50 -7.36
CA SER A 75 13.76 -20.93 -7.66
C SER A 75 12.58 -21.62 -6.98
N GLU A 76 11.92 -20.99 -6.00
CA GLU A 76 10.89 -21.61 -5.15
C GLU A 76 9.50 -21.03 -5.43
N ASN A 77 9.22 -20.67 -6.68
CA ASN A 77 7.93 -20.15 -7.12
C ASN A 77 6.82 -21.22 -7.26
N ALA A 78 7.15 -22.52 -7.11
CA ALA A 78 6.26 -23.66 -7.34
C ALA A 78 6.53 -24.82 -6.38
#